data_AF-A0A2U1C5Y8-F1
#
_entry.id   AF-A0A2U1C5Y8-F1
#
_cell.length_a   1.000
_cell.length_b   1.000
_cell.length_c   1.000
_cell.angle_alpha   90.00
_cell.angle_beta   90.00
_cell.angle_gamma   90.00
#
_symmetry.space_group_name_H-M   'P 1'
#
loop_
_entity.id
_entity.type
_entity.pdbx_description
1 polymer ?
#
loop_
_entity_poly.entity_id
_entity_poly.type
_entity_poly.pdbx_seq_one_letter_code
_entity_poly.pdbx_strand_id
1 'polypeptide(L)'
;MLATVSTFPQAHAVMAISSEERDFFVTLGERIAAQRKACGITQVQLAEVLGVSQQTVQAYEVGRRRIQVAALPTVARTLSMSLEELFGEDTQARRSKRGPPSKLENQLERISTLSKPRQRMVIDVIEAMLAQHSS
;
A
#
# COMPACT_ATOMS: atom_id res chain seq x y z
N MET A 1 35.71 -35.82 8.42
CA MET A 1 34.55 -34.91 8.30
C MET A 1 35.01 -33.51 8.65
N LEU A 2 35.54 -32.77 7.67
CA LEU A 2 35.86 -31.34 7.77
C LEU A 2 35.54 -30.73 6.40
N ALA A 3 34.41 -30.04 6.31
CA ALA A 3 34.01 -29.32 5.10
C ALA A 3 34.69 -27.94 5.12
N THR A 4 35.64 -27.74 4.21
CA THR A 4 36.20 -26.43 3.86
C THR A 4 35.08 -25.61 3.23
N VAL A 5 34.58 -24.61 3.94
CA VAL A 5 33.63 -23.63 3.39
C VAL A 5 34.37 -22.77 2.39
N SER A 6 34.17 -23.10 1.10
CA SER A 6 34.60 -22.32 -0.04
C SER A 6 34.00 -20.91 0.04
N THR A 7 34.87 -19.92 0.17
CA THR A 7 34.51 -18.50 0.17
C THR A 7 34.13 -18.11 -1.27
N PHE A 8 32.84 -17.92 -1.55
CA PHE A 8 32.41 -17.33 -2.82
C PHE A 8 32.63 -15.82 -2.79
N PRO A 9 33.33 -15.23 -3.77
CA PRO A 9 33.42 -13.79 -3.91
C PRO A 9 32.06 -13.26 -4.41
N GLN A 10 31.36 -12.47 -3.60
CA GLN A 10 30.20 -11.70 -4.05
C GLN A 10 30.69 -10.54 -4.92
N ALA A 11 30.94 -10.82 -6.19
CA ALA A 11 31.01 -9.79 -7.20
C ALA A 11 29.61 -9.18 -7.33
N HIS A 12 29.39 -8.00 -6.74
CA HIS A 12 28.21 -7.21 -7.00
C HIS A 12 28.21 -6.81 -8.48
N ALA A 13 27.55 -7.60 -9.31
CA ALA A 13 27.23 -7.22 -10.68
C ALA A 13 26.43 -5.91 -10.61
N VAL A 14 27.01 -4.85 -11.18
CA VAL A 14 26.32 -3.59 -11.49
C VAL A 14 25.17 -3.96 -12.42
N MET A 15 23.98 -4.18 -11.86
CA MET A 15 22.81 -4.56 -12.63
C MET A 15 22.41 -3.38 -13.50
N ALA A 16 22.59 -3.55 -14.81
CA ALA A 16 22.01 -2.67 -15.82
C ALA A 16 20.51 -2.55 -15.53
N ILE A 17 20.05 -1.31 -15.39
CA ILE A 17 18.65 -1.01 -15.07
C ILE A 17 17.78 -1.60 -16.19
N SER A 18 16.85 -2.49 -15.86
CA SER A 18 15.88 -2.97 -16.84
C SER A 18 15.00 -1.80 -17.28
N SER A 19 14.51 -1.82 -18.53
CA SER A 19 13.59 -0.80 -19.02
C SER A 19 12.39 -0.65 -18.08
N GLU A 20 11.85 -1.78 -17.65
CA GLU A 20 10.70 -1.90 -16.74
C GLU A 20 10.94 -1.18 -15.40
N GLU A 21 12.14 -1.30 -14.85
CA GLU A 21 12.46 -0.65 -13.58
C GLU A 21 12.51 0.89 -13.73
N ARG A 22 13.02 1.40 -14.86
CA ARG A 22 12.99 2.85 -15.14
C ARG A 22 11.56 3.35 -15.27
N ASP A 23 10.75 2.65 -16.05
CA ASP A 23 9.36 3.01 -16.31
C ASP A 23 8.55 3.05 -15.01
N PHE A 24 8.81 2.11 -14.09
CA PHE A 24 8.24 2.12 -12.74
C PHE A 24 8.60 3.40 -11.97
N PHE A 25 9.88 3.77 -11.89
CA PHE A 25 10.30 4.96 -11.13
C PHE A 25 9.82 6.28 -11.75
N VAL A 26 9.73 6.36 -13.08
CA VAL A 26 9.11 7.50 -13.77
C VAL A 26 7.66 7.63 -13.36
N THR A 27 6.88 6.55 -13.48
CA THR A 27 5.45 6.56 -13.15
C THR A 27 5.20 6.87 -11.66
N LEU A 28 6.02 6.30 -10.76
CA LEU A 28 5.97 6.59 -9.33
C LEU A 28 6.27 8.06 -9.04
N GLY A 29 7.30 8.61 -9.69
CA GLY A 29 7.68 10.02 -9.58
C GLY A 29 6.57 10.97 -10.01
N GLU A 30 5.93 10.67 -11.14
CA GLU A 30 4.80 11.45 -11.66
C GLU A 30 3.63 11.50 -10.69
N ARG A 31 3.28 10.36 -10.06
CA ARG A 31 2.21 10.31 -9.04
C ARG A 31 2.57 11.14 -7.82
N ILE A 32 3.81 11.04 -7.33
CA ILE A 32 4.29 11.86 -6.21
C ILE A 32 4.19 13.34 -6.57
N ALA A 33 4.62 13.75 -7.76
CA ALA A 33 4.56 15.12 -8.21
C ALA A 33 3.11 15.64 -8.31
N ALA A 34 2.22 14.82 -8.87
CA ALA A 34 0.81 15.14 -9.00
C ALA A 34 0.14 15.31 -7.64
N GLN A 35 0.31 14.35 -6.74
CA GLN A 35 -0.29 14.43 -5.41
C GLN A 35 0.31 15.55 -4.56
N ARG A 36 1.63 15.77 -4.63
CA ARG A 36 2.28 16.89 -3.95
C ARG A 36 1.63 18.22 -4.34
N LYS A 37 1.37 18.43 -5.64
CA LYS A 37 0.66 19.61 -6.14
C LYS A 37 -0.78 19.67 -5.63
N ALA A 38 -1.48 18.54 -5.57
CA ALA A 38 -2.84 18.46 -5.04
C ALA A 38 -2.91 18.79 -3.53
N CYS A 39 -1.89 18.41 -2.75
CA CYS A 39 -1.73 18.79 -1.35
C CYS A 39 -1.25 20.24 -1.15
N GLY A 40 -0.93 20.98 -2.23
CA GLY A 40 -0.52 22.38 -2.15
C GLY A 40 0.87 22.62 -1.57
N ILE A 41 1.73 21.60 -1.45
CA ILE A 41 3.08 21.74 -0.90
C ILE A 41 4.14 21.83 -2.01
N THR A 42 5.25 22.52 -1.72
CA THR A 42 6.38 22.69 -2.64
C THR A 42 7.35 21.49 -2.58
N GLN A 43 8.23 21.37 -3.59
CA GLN A 43 9.30 20.37 -3.56
C GLN A 43 10.25 20.58 -2.37
N VAL A 44 10.49 21.83 -1.96
CA VAL A 44 11.33 22.18 -0.80
C VAL A 44 10.69 21.63 0.48
N GLN A 45 9.40 21.86 0.69
CA GLN A 45 8.68 21.35 1.86
C GLN A 45 8.67 19.81 1.92
N LEU A 46 8.47 19.14 0.78
CA LEU A 46 8.57 17.67 0.75
C LEU A 46 10.01 17.21 1.05
N ALA A 47 11.02 17.93 0.55
CA ALA A 47 12.42 17.60 0.79
C ALA A 47 12.81 17.73 2.27
N GLU A 48 12.33 18.78 2.94
CA GLU A 48 12.51 19.00 4.38
C GLU A 48 11.97 17.82 5.19
N VAL A 49 10.74 17.37 4.91
CA VAL A 49 10.13 16.23 5.61
C VAL A 49 10.89 14.92 5.37
N LEU A 50 11.46 14.77 4.17
CA LEU A 50 12.23 13.58 3.79
C LEU A 50 13.70 13.64 4.21
N GLY A 51 14.19 14.78 4.72
CA GLY A 51 15.61 14.97 5.06
C GLY A 51 16.54 14.90 3.84
N VAL A 52 16.09 15.36 2.67
CA VAL A 52 16.87 15.37 1.42
C VAL A 52 16.90 16.76 0.79
N SER A 53 17.67 16.94 -0.28
CA SER A 53 17.66 18.21 -1.03
C SER A 53 16.44 18.35 -1.94
N GLN A 54 16.04 19.59 -2.27
CA GLN A 54 15.00 19.86 -3.27
C GLN A 54 15.31 19.17 -4.62
N GLN A 55 16.57 19.21 -5.05
CA GLN A 55 17.03 18.54 -6.28
C GLN A 55 16.82 17.02 -6.23
N THR A 56 16.94 16.42 -5.04
CA THR A 56 16.68 15.00 -4.84
C THR A 56 15.19 14.69 -5.04
N VAL A 57 14.31 15.50 -4.46
CA VAL A 57 12.85 15.39 -4.69
C VAL A 57 12.51 15.62 -6.16
N GLN A 58 13.09 16.63 -6.81
CA GLN A 58 12.90 16.85 -8.24
C GLN A 58 13.33 15.62 -9.06
N ALA A 59 14.48 15.02 -8.73
CA ALA A 59 14.98 13.82 -9.41
C ALA A 59 14.10 12.59 -9.17
N TYR A 60 13.46 12.48 -8.00
CA TYR A 60 12.44 11.47 -7.73
C TYR A 60 11.20 11.69 -8.61
N GLU A 61 10.68 12.92 -8.66
CA GLU A 61 9.47 13.27 -9.39
C GLU A 61 9.57 13.02 -10.91
N VAL A 62 10.78 13.07 -11.48
CA VAL A 62 11.03 12.81 -12.90
C VAL A 62 11.65 11.43 -13.17
N GLY A 63 11.71 10.54 -12.18
CA GLY A 63 12.24 9.18 -12.33
C GLY A 63 13.76 9.08 -12.58
N ARG A 64 14.50 10.18 -12.49
CA ARG A 64 15.97 10.20 -12.67
C ARG A 64 16.73 9.57 -11.50
N ARG A 65 16.10 9.49 -10.33
CA ARG A 65 16.66 8.89 -9.12
C ARG A 65 15.64 7.95 -8.49
N ARG A 66 16.12 6.78 -8.05
CA ARG A 66 15.31 5.83 -7.28
C ARG A 66 15.01 6.40 -5.90
N ILE A 67 13.76 6.31 -5.48
CA ILE A 67 13.36 6.59 -4.10
C ILE A 67 13.74 5.40 -3.24
N GLN A 68 14.39 5.64 -2.10
CA GLN A 68 14.68 4.57 -1.16
C GLN A 68 13.38 4.03 -0.56
N VAL A 69 13.25 2.71 -0.48
CA VAL A 69 12.06 2.05 0.07
C VAL A 69 11.71 2.58 1.47
N ALA A 70 12.72 2.85 2.30
CA ALA A 70 12.54 3.42 3.64
C ALA A 70 11.88 4.82 3.66
N ALA A 71 11.97 5.59 2.56
CA ALA A 71 11.33 6.90 2.45
C ALA A 71 9.85 6.81 2.09
N LEU A 72 9.40 5.71 1.46
CA LEU A 72 8.04 5.57 0.94
C LEU A 72 6.94 5.74 2.00
N PRO A 73 7.05 5.19 3.22
CA PRO A 73 6.05 5.42 4.26
C PRO A 73 5.91 6.91 4.64
N THR A 74 7.02 7.65 4.64
CA THR A 74 7.02 9.09 4.94
C THR A 74 6.41 9.87 3.78
N VAL A 75 6.73 9.52 2.53
CA VAL A 75 6.10 10.10 1.33
C VAL A 75 4.57 9.91 1.40
N ALA A 76 4.11 8.67 1.61
CA ALA A 76 2.69 8.33 1.66
C ALA A 76 1.94 9.14 2.73
N ARG A 77 2.47 9.21 3.96
CA ARG A 77 1.88 10.01 5.04
C ARG A 77 1.84 11.51 4.71
N THR A 78 2.93 12.05 4.16
CA THR A 78 3.04 13.48 3.83
C THR A 78 2.04 13.88 2.75
N LEU A 79 1.79 12.99 1.80
CA LEU A 79 0.89 13.20 0.67
C LEU A 79 -0.55 12.73 0.92
N SER A 80 -0.85 12.26 2.14
CA SER A 80 -2.14 11.70 2.54
C SER A 80 -2.62 10.58 1.59
N MET A 81 -1.71 9.70 1.17
CA MET A 81 -1.97 8.53 0.32
C MET A 81 -1.69 7.23 1.06
N SER A 82 -2.33 6.14 0.63
CA SER A 82 -1.86 4.80 0.94
C SER A 82 -0.66 4.40 0.06
N LEU A 83 0.05 3.32 0.42
CA LEU A 83 1.15 2.83 -0.42
C LEU A 83 0.62 2.20 -1.73
N GLU A 84 -0.56 1.60 -1.68
CA GLU A 84 -1.25 1.06 -2.85
C GLU A 84 -1.54 2.16 -3.88
N GLU A 85 -2.08 3.30 -3.42
CA GLU A 85 -2.33 4.47 -4.26
C GLU A 85 -1.02 5.03 -4.84
N LEU A 86 0.04 5.07 -4.03
CA LEU A 86 1.36 5.52 -4.45
C LEU A 86 1.95 4.62 -5.56
N PHE A 87 1.71 3.30 -5.46
CA PHE A 87 2.12 2.33 -6.47
C PHE A 87 1.17 2.22 -7.67
N GLY A 88 0.06 2.98 -7.67
CA GLY A 88 -0.91 3.00 -8.76
C GLY A 88 -1.81 1.77 -8.77
N GLU A 89 -1.91 1.05 -7.65
CA GLU A 89 -3.00 0.12 -7.44
C GLU A 89 -4.26 0.95 -7.24
N ASP A 90 -5.18 0.86 -8.19
CA ASP A 90 -6.43 1.59 -8.16
C ASP A 90 -7.30 1.11 -6.99
N THR A 91 -7.20 1.81 -5.86
CA THR A 91 -8.04 1.59 -4.67
C THR A 91 -9.49 1.91 -4.98
N GLN A 92 -9.78 2.78 -5.96
CA GLN A 92 -11.14 3.06 -6.43
C GLN A 92 -11.66 1.90 -7.29
N ALA A 93 -10.85 1.21 -8.10
CA ALA A 93 -11.28 -0.01 -8.78
C ALA A 93 -11.58 -1.16 -7.78
N ARG A 94 -10.90 -1.22 -6.62
CA ARG A 94 -11.22 -2.19 -5.56
C ARG A 94 -12.41 -1.74 -4.69
N ARG A 95 -12.58 -0.43 -4.42
CA ARG A 95 -13.74 0.12 -3.68
C ARG A 95 -15.02 0.16 -4.52
N SER A 96 -14.94 0.49 -5.81
CA SER A 96 -16.07 0.50 -6.76
C SER A 96 -16.54 -0.90 -7.17
N LYS A 97 -15.69 -1.92 -7.00
CA LYS A 97 -16.10 -3.34 -7.08
C LYS A 97 -16.79 -3.84 -5.82
N ARG A 98 -16.79 -3.07 -4.72
CA ARG A 98 -17.66 -3.35 -3.59
C ARG A 98 -19.03 -2.79 -3.98
N GLY A 99 -19.85 -3.66 -4.57
CA GLY A 99 -21.25 -3.36 -4.83
C GLY A 99 -21.95 -2.89 -3.55
N PRO A 100 -23.24 -2.48 -3.65
CA PRO A 100 -24.03 -2.16 -2.46
C PRO A 100 -23.80 -3.22 -1.39
N PRO A 101 -23.60 -2.84 -0.11
CA PRO A 101 -23.31 -3.80 0.95
C PRO A 101 -24.32 -4.95 0.84
N SER A 102 -23.80 -6.16 0.81
CA SER A 102 -24.63 -7.35 0.66
C SER A 102 -25.70 -7.34 1.74
N LYS A 103 -26.85 -7.99 1.48
CA LYS A 103 -27.89 -8.13 2.50
C LYS A 103 -27.34 -8.67 3.82
N LEU A 104 -26.31 -9.53 3.75
CA LEU A 104 -25.57 -10.08 4.88
C LEU A 104 -24.74 -9.02 5.62
N GLU A 105 -23.95 -8.20 4.92
CA GLU A 105 -23.22 -7.08 5.53
C GLU A 105 -24.17 -6.12 6.27
N ASN A 106 -25.30 -5.77 5.66
CA ASN A 106 -26.33 -4.95 6.31
C ASN A 106 -26.93 -5.63 7.56
N GLN A 107 -27.12 -6.95 7.55
CA GLN A 107 -27.61 -7.66 8.73
C GLN A 107 -26.55 -7.68 9.85
N LEU A 108 -25.28 -7.90 9.52
CA LEU A 108 -24.19 -7.91 10.52
C LEU A 108 -24.08 -6.56 11.24
N GLU A 109 -24.21 -5.45 10.52
CA GLU A 109 -24.22 -4.12 11.11
C GLU A 109 -25.38 -3.97 12.11
N ARG A 110 -26.60 -4.33 11.70
CA ARG A 110 -27.79 -4.31 12.58
C ARG A 110 -27.60 -5.19 13.81
N ILE A 111 -27.07 -6.41 13.64
CA ILE A 111 -26.79 -7.34 14.74
C ILE A 111 -25.80 -6.71 15.74
N SER A 112 -24.76 -6.02 15.26
CA SER A 112 -23.75 -5.40 16.11
C SER A 112 -24.30 -4.30 17.04
N THR A 113 -25.42 -3.66 16.63
CA THR A 113 -26.12 -2.65 17.44
C THR A 113 -27.10 -3.24 18.46
N LEU A 114 -27.40 -4.54 18.41
CA LEU A 114 -28.28 -5.20 19.37
C LEU A 114 -27.63 -5.32 20.75
N SER A 115 -28.43 -5.54 21.79
CA SER A 115 -27.91 -5.87 23.13
C SER A 115 -27.12 -7.18 23.12
N LYS A 116 -26.12 -7.32 24.00
CA LYS A 116 -25.28 -8.53 24.10
C LYS A 116 -26.08 -9.85 24.24
N PRO A 117 -27.18 -9.92 25.02
CA PRO A 117 -28.02 -11.12 25.05
C PRO A 117 -28.67 -11.44 23.70
N ARG A 118 -29.12 -10.44 22.95
CA ARG A 118 -29.72 -10.62 21.62
C ARG A 118 -28.68 -11.02 20.57
N GLN A 119 -27.47 -10.45 20.64
CA GLN A 119 -26.34 -10.86 19.80
C GLN A 119 -26.03 -12.35 19.99
N ARG A 120 -25.98 -12.81 21.25
CA ARG A 120 -25.73 -14.22 21.58
C ARG A 120 -26.79 -15.15 21.00
N MET A 121 -28.07 -14.82 21.16
CA MET A 121 -29.17 -15.59 20.56
C MET A 121 -29.04 -15.72 19.03
N VAL A 122 -28.61 -14.66 18.33
CA VAL A 122 -28.38 -14.69 16.88
C VAL A 122 -27.20 -15.60 16.51
N ILE A 123 -26.12 -15.56 17.29
CA ILE A 123 -24.95 -16.44 17.09
C ILE A 123 -25.37 -17.91 17.25
N ASP A 124 -26.11 -18.24 18.30
CA ASP A 124 -26.55 -19.62 18.57
C ASP A 124 -27.40 -20.18 17.41
N VAL A 125 -28.27 -19.36 16.82
CA VAL A 125 -29.08 -19.74 15.64
C VAL A 125 -28.19 -19.96 14.41
N ILE A 126 -27.19 -19.11 14.17
CA ILE A 126 -26.26 -19.26 13.05
C ILE A 126 -25.44 -20.54 13.20
N GLU A 127 -24.91 -20.83 14.38
CA GLU A 127 -24.17 -22.06 14.66
C GLU A 127 -25.04 -23.31 14.40
N ALA A 128 -26.30 -23.30 14.89
CA ALA A 128 -27.23 -24.40 14.64
C ALA A 128 -27.54 -24.61 13.15
N MET A 129 -27.65 -23.54 12.36
CA MET A 129 -27.89 -23.61 10.92
C MET A 129 -26.66 -24.11 10.14
N LEU A 130 -25.46 -23.68 10.54
CA LEU A 130 -24.20 -24.12 9.93
C LEU A 130 -23.94 -25.60 10.19
N ALA A 131 -24.22 -26.08 11.41
CA ALA A 131 -24.10 -27.49 11.76
C ALA A 131 -25.01 -28.41 10.91
N GLN A 132 -26.20 -27.93 10.51
CA GLN A 132 -27.16 -28.67 9.68
C GLN A 132 -26.69 -28.86 8.22
N HIS A 133 -25.82 -27.99 7.70
CA HIS A 133 -25.34 -28.04 6.31
C HIS A 133 -23.94 -28.67 6.18
N SER A 134 -23.32 -29.07 7.28
CA SER A 134 -22.04 -29.79 7.32
C SER A 134 -22.16 -31.32 7.30
N SER A 135 -23.33 -31.87 6.93
CA SER A 135 -23.59 -33.30 6.65
C SER A 135 -23.98 -33.50 5.20
#